data_AF-A0A815A2Z0-F1
#
_entry.id   AF-A0A815A2Z0-F1
#
_cell.length_a   1.000
_cell.length_b   1.000
_cell.length_c   1.000
_cell.angle_alpha   90.00
_cell.angle_beta   90.00
_cell.angle_gamma   90.00
#
_symmetry.space_group_name_H-M   'P 1'
#
loop_
_entity.id
_entity.type
_entity.pdbx_description
1 polymer ?
#
loop_
_entity_poly.entity_id
_entity_poly.type
_entity_poly.pdbx_seq_one_letter_code
_entity_poly.pdbx_strand_id
1 'polypeptide(L)'
;MSLSSPGPSNRGNCYFFGQISSSTTMWQTIILTNTVAPALIDSRRVKFRLSGWIGGWYSHNDNAQISLTFMNQLSQEMGYVTTIGPVSASDRNNISMMFYREAGGIVPVGARVAKFLVTFTRIDGYSNDGSVDNIALVLNQ
;
A
#
# COMPACT_ATOMS: atom_id res chain seq x y z
N MET A 1 -13.82 12.10 4.96
CA MET A 1 -13.04 12.63 6.11
C MET A 1 -12.99 14.14 6.04
N SER A 2 -12.86 14.85 7.16
CA SER A 2 -12.74 16.32 7.16
C SER A 2 -11.49 16.77 6.40
N LEU A 3 -11.53 17.96 5.79
CA LEU A 3 -10.36 18.60 5.19
C LEU A 3 -9.25 18.87 6.22
N SER A 4 -9.60 18.99 7.50
CA SER A 4 -8.65 19.18 8.61
C SER A 4 -8.03 17.88 9.13
N SER A 5 -8.60 16.71 8.83
CA SER A 5 -8.02 15.43 9.23
C SER A 5 -6.73 15.17 8.44
N PRO A 6 -5.67 14.58 9.02
CA PRO A 6 -4.52 14.15 8.24
C PRO A 6 -4.92 13.22 7.09
N GLY A 7 -4.23 13.40 5.97
CA GLY A 7 -4.53 12.82 4.67
C GLY A 7 -3.63 13.48 3.61
N PRO A 8 -3.66 13.02 2.35
CA PRO A 8 -2.84 13.62 1.31
C PRO A 8 -3.07 15.12 1.16
N SER A 9 -2.05 15.88 0.73
CA SER A 9 -2.22 17.32 0.46
C SER A 9 -3.12 17.57 -0.75
N ASN A 10 -2.99 16.74 -1.79
CA ASN A 10 -3.94 16.64 -2.91
C ASN A 10 -4.77 15.37 -2.75
N ARG A 11 -6.02 15.52 -2.28
CA ARG A 11 -6.93 14.42 -1.90
C ARG A 11 -7.84 13.94 -3.03
N GLY A 12 -7.77 14.60 -4.19
CA GLY A 12 -8.77 14.41 -5.25
C GLY A 12 -10.20 14.54 -4.72
N ASN A 13 -11.12 13.80 -5.33
CA ASN A 13 -12.54 13.75 -4.93
C ASN A 13 -12.90 12.47 -4.16
N CYS A 14 -12.06 11.43 -4.22
CA CYS A 14 -12.39 10.08 -3.77
C CYS A 14 -11.16 9.38 -3.17
N TYR A 15 -11.41 8.39 -2.31
CA TYR A 15 -10.43 7.43 -1.82
C TYR A 15 -11.02 6.00 -1.87
N PHE A 16 -10.20 4.97 -1.68
CA PHE A 16 -10.66 3.57 -1.67
C PHE A 16 -10.97 3.09 -0.25
N PHE A 17 -12.00 2.27 -0.08
CA PHE A 17 -12.34 1.65 1.19
C PHE A 17 -12.96 0.26 1.02
N GLY A 18 -13.01 -0.52 2.10
CA GLY A 18 -13.32 -1.95 2.09
C GLY A 18 -14.77 -2.35 1.79
N GLN A 19 -15.69 -1.39 1.75
CA GLN A 19 -17.12 -1.56 1.44
C GLN A 19 -17.90 -2.38 2.50
N ILE A 20 -18.53 -3.52 2.18
CA ILE A 20 -19.38 -4.27 3.16
C ILE A 20 -18.88 -5.69 3.49
N SER A 21 -17.98 -6.25 2.68
CA SER A 21 -17.49 -7.61 2.91
C SER A 21 -16.47 -7.67 4.05
N SER A 22 -16.38 -8.82 4.72
CA SER A 22 -15.41 -9.02 5.81
C SER A 22 -13.96 -8.88 5.36
N SER A 23 -13.68 -9.19 4.10
CA SER A 23 -12.40 -8.95 3.44
C SER A 23 -12.65 -8.55 1.99
N THR A 24 -12.00 -7.48 1.55
CA THR A 24 -11.95 -7.08 0.14
C THR A 24 -10.51 -6.76 -0.24
N THR A 25 -10.20 -6.92 -1.53
CA THR A 25 -8.84 -6.67 -2.03
C THR A 25 -8.88 -5.88 -3.33
N MET A 26 -7.83 -5.10 -3.54
CA MET A 26 -7.50 -4.54 -4.85
C MET A 26 -6.01 -4.75 -5.12
N TRP A 27 -5.64 -4.90 -6.38
CA TRP A 27 -4.25 -5.19 -6.74
C TRP A 27 -3.87 -4.48 -8.04
N GLN A 28 -2.57 -4.25 -8.19
CA GLN A 28 -1.98 -3.74 -9.42
C GLN A 28 -0.63 -4.42 -9.63
N THR A 29 -0.30 -4.68 -10.90
CA THR A 29 1.01 -5.21 -11.29
C THR A 29 1.72 -4.19 -12.15
N ILE A 30 3.00 -3.93 -11.87
CA ILE A 30 3.88 -3.03 -12.60
C ILE A 30 5.02 -3.84 -13.21
N ILE A 31 5.19 -3.72 -14.53
CA ILE A 31 6.33 -4.28 -15.24
C ILE A 31 7.52 -3.33 -15.05
N LEU A 32 8.50 -3.74 -14.26
CA LEU A 32 9.62 -2.89 -13.84
C LEU A 32 10.53 -2.47 -15.00
N THR A 33 10.63 -3.30 -16.03
CA THR A 33 11.46 -3.03 -17.21
C THR A 33 10.97 -1.86 -18.04
N ASN A 34 9.71 -1.42 -17.84
CA ASN A 34 9.17 -0.21 -18.46
C ASN A 34 9.56 1.06 -17.70
N THR A 35 10.15 0.93 -16.51
CA THR A 35 10.47 2.05 -15.60
C THR A 35 11.96 2.15 -15.31
N VAL A 36 12.68 1.03 -15.21
CA VAL A 36 14.11 0.98 -14.91
C VAL A 36 14.80 -0.07 -15.77
N ALA A 37 16.03 0.23 -16.21
CA ALA A 37 16.85 -0.70 -16.97
C ALA A 37 17.15 -1.98 -16.15
N PRO A 38 16.93 -3.19 -16.71
CA PRO A 38 17.15 -4.45 -15.97
C PRO A 38 18.55 -4.59 -15.36
N ALA A 39 19.59 -4.12 -16.07
CA ALA A 39 20.97 -4.17 -15.60
C ALA A 39 21.20 -3.42 -14.27
N LEU A 40 20.41 -2.39 -13.98
CA LEU A 40 20.50 -1.65 -12.72
C LEU A 40 19.88 -2.44 -11.56
N ILE A 41 18.77 -3.13 -11.82
CA ILE A 41 18.15 -4.06 -10.86
C ILE A 41 19.14 -5.21 -10.58
N ASP A 42 19.70 -5.79 -11.64
CA ASP A 42 20.56 -6.96 -11.55
C ASP A 42 21.92 -6.65 -10.90
N SER A 43 22.38 -5.40 -10.96
CA SER A 43 23.57 -4.90 -10.26
C SER A 43 23.29 -4.31 -8.88
N ARG A 44 22.08 -4.52 -8.33
CA ARG A 44 21.68 -4.10 -6.97
C ARG A 44 21.75 -2.58 -6.76
N ARG A 45 21.50 -1.78 -7.81
CA ARG A 45 21.55 -0.31 -7.74
C ARG A 45 20.19 0.34 -7.50
N VAL A 46 19.09 -0.38 -7.72
CA VAL A 46 17.75 0.19 -7.59
C VAL A 46 17.22 0.05 -6.17
N LYS A 47 16.95 1.18 -5.52
CA LYS A 47 16.19 1.26 -4.26
C LYS A 47 14.72 1.51 -4.56
N PHE A 48 13.84 1.05 -3.69
CA PHE A 48 12.43 1.34 -3.76
C PHE A 48 11.92 2.00 -2.47
N ARG A 49 10.84 2.75 -2.61
CA ARG A 49 10.06 3.29 -1.50
C ARG A 49 8.57 3.09 -1.80
N LEU A 50 7.92 2.26 -0.98
CA LEU A 50 6.49 2.06 -0.95
C LEU A 50 5.89 3.08 0.01
N SER A 51 4.84 3.78 -0.40
CA SER A 51 4.13 4.73 0.46
C SER A 51 2.64 4.74 0.18
N GLY A 52 1.85 5.21 1.14
CA GLY A 52 0.42 5.40 1.00
C GLY A 52 -0.18 6.06 2.23
N TRP A 53 -1.38 6.59 2.08
CA TRP A 53 -2.20 7.06 3.18
C TRP A 53 -3.16 5.94 3.58
N ILE A 54 -3.15 5.54 4.85
CA ILE A 54 -3.91 4.39 5.35
C ILE A 54 -4.68 4.82 6.60
N GLY A 55 -5.94 4.45 6.70
CA GLY A 55 -6.75 4.80 7.86
C GLY A 55 -8.11 4.12 7.88
N GLY A 56 -9.08 4.80 8.50
CA GLY A 56 -10.44 4.29 8.60
C GLY A 56 -11.38 5.26 9.32
N TRP A 57 -12.48 4.71 9.82
CA TRP A 57 -13.57 5.48 10.42
C TRP A 57 -13.60 5.37 11.95
N TYR A 58 -13.71 6.53 12.62
CA TYR A 58 -14.00 6.67 14.05
C TYR A 58 -13.32 5.62 14.94
N SER A 59 -14.06 4.88 15.75
CA SER A 59 -13.55 3.81 16.62
C SER A 59 -13.59 2.40 16.01
N HIS A 60 -13.90 2.25 14.72
CA HIS A 60 -13.94 0.93 14.07
C HIS A 60 -12.52 0.41 13.81
N ASN A 61 -12.20 -0.79 14.27
CA ASN A 61 -10.89 -1.42 14.09
C ASN A 61 -10.67 -2.03 12.70
N ASP A 62 -11.63 -1.83 11.79
CA ASP A 62 -11.44 -2.08 10.38
C ASP A 62 -10.17 -1.40 9.89
N ASN A 63 -9.44 -2.11 9.04
CA ASN A 63 -8.10 -1.68 8.67
C ASN A 63 -7.78 -2.04 7.23
N ALA A 64 -6.75 -1.38 6.70
CA ALA A 64 -6.19 -1.69 5.41
C ALA A 64 -4.68 -1.90 5.51
N GLN A 65 -4.14 -2.85 4.77
CA GLN A 65 -2.70 -3.09 4.61
C GLN A 65 -2.35 -3.09 3.13
N ILE A 66 -1.22 -2.48 2.78
CA ILE A 66 -0.66 -2.51 1.43
C ILE A 66 0.59 -3.38 1.46
N SER A 67 0.63 -4.38 0.58
CA SER A 67 1.73 -5.32 0.42
C SER A 67 2.35 -5.16 -0.96
N LEU A 68 3.68 -5.13 -1.01
CA LEU A 68 4.50 -5.10 -2.22
C LEU A 68 5.32 -6.39 -2.31
N THR A 69 5.09 -7.13 -3.39
CA THR A 69 5.85 -8.34 -3.73
C THR A 69 6.59 -8.13 -5.05
N PHE A 70 7.89 -8.42 -5.06
CA PHE A 70 8.66 -8.47 -6.29
C PHE A 70 8.65 -9.88 -6.87
N MET A 71 8.60 -9.99 -8.20
CA MET A 71 8.61 -11.27 -8.90
C MET A 71 9.58 -11.25 -10.08
N ASN A 72 10.14 -12.41 -10.42
CA ASN A 72 10.90 -12.58 -11.66
C ASN A 72 9.97 -12.75 -12.88
N GLN A 73 10.56 -12.92 -14.06
CA GLN A 73 9.84 -13.13 -15.32
C GLN A 73 8.98 -14.41 -15.35
N LEU A 74 9.25 -15.37 -14.46
CA LEU A 74 8.50 -16.62 -14.32
C LEU A 74 7.39 -16.51 -13.24
N SER A 75 7.10 -15.29 -12.77
CA SER A 75 6.13 -15.02 -11.69
C SER A 75 6.50 -15.67 -10.34
N GLN A 76 7.78 -15.99 -10.13
CA GLN A 76 8.26 -16.45 -8.83
C GLN A 76 8.53 -15.24 -7.94
N GLU A 77 8.00 -15.25 -6.72
CA GLU A 77 8.23 -14.21 -5.72
C GLU A 77 9.72 -14.13 -5.33
N MET A 78 10.19 -12.91 -5.06
CA MET A 78 11.59 -12.62 -4.79
C MET A 78 11.72 -11.70 -3.57
N GLY A 79 12.71 -12.00 -2.72
CA GLY A 79 12.95 -11.23 -1.51
C GLY A 79 11.81 -11.33 -0.50
N TYR A 80 11.74 -10.34 0.39
CA TYR A 80 10.67 -10.25 1.39
C TYR A 80 9.52 -9.41 0.87
N VAL A 81 8.29 -9.81 1.22
CA VAL A 81 7.10 -8.96 1.03
C VAL A 81 7.25 -7.73 1.91
N THR A 82 7.17 -6.54 1.32
CA THR A 82 7.21 -5.28 2.06
C THR A 82 5.79 -4.81 2.33
N THR A 83 5.48 -4.48 3.58
CA THR A 83 4.13 -4.04 3.96
C THR A 83 4.14 -2.66 4.60
N ILE A 84 3.05 -1.92 4.40
CA ILE A 84 2.71 -0.72 5.18
C ILE A 84 1.28 -0.86 5.71
N GLY A 85 1.07 -0.47 6.96
CA GLY A 85 -0.14 -0.81 7.71
C GLY A 85 -0.09 -2.25 8.28
N PRO A 86 -1.16 -2.72 8.94
CA PRO A 86 -2.46 -2.07 9.07
C PRO A 86 -2.44 -0.79 9.92
N VAL A 87 -3.48 0.03 9.79
CA VAL A 87 -3.76 1.15 10.69
C VAL A 87 -5.09 0.86 11.39
N SER A 88 -5.03 0.71 12.70
CA SER A 88 -6.18 0.39 13.58
C SER A 88 -6.90 1.66 14.07
N ALA A 89 -7.98 1.51 14.84
CA ALA A 89 -8.66 2.64 15.47
C ALA A 89 -7.79 3.32 16.54
N SER A 90 -7.01 2.54 17.30
CA SER A 90 -6.13 3.07 18.35
C SER A 90 -4.99 3.89 17.76
N ASP A 91 -4.40 3.45 16.63
CA ASP A 91 -3.42 4.26 15.88
C ASP A 91 -3.99 5.63 15.50
N ARG A 92 -5.29 5.67 15.19
CA ARG A 92 -6.03 6.89 14.82
C ARG A 92 -6.59 7.66 16.01
N ASN A 93 -6.30 7.28 17.26
CA ASN A 93 -6.94 7.86 18.45
C ASN A 93 -8.48 7.91 18.35
N ASN A 94 -9.10 6.89 17.76
CA ASN A 94 -10.54 6.76 17.54
C ASN A 94 -11.19 7.89 16.70
N ILE A 95 -10.43 8.58 15.84
CA ILE A 95 -10.97 9.59 14.92
C ILE A 95 -10.82 9.18 13.45
N SER A 96 -11.71 9.67 12.59
CA SER A 96 -11.66 9.42 11.15
C SER A 96 -10.53 10.20 10.49
N MET A 97 -9.44 9.51 10.15
CA MET A 97 -8.25 10.08 9.53
C MET A 97 -7.42 8.99 8.83
N MET A 98 -6.49 9.42 7.97
CA MET A 98 -5.46 8.57 7.40
C MET A 98 -4.07 9.04 7.84
N PHE A 99 -3.15 8.10 7.98
CA PHE A 99 -1.75 8.41 8.15
C PHE A 99 -0.95 8.03 6.92
N TYR A 100 0.02 8.89 6.61
CA TYR A 100 1.11 8.49 5.73
C TYR A 100 1.91 7.37 6.39
N ARG A 101 2.10 6.29 5.64
CA ARG A 101 2.97 5.17 5.97
C ARG A 101 3.90 4.93 4.80
N GLU A 102 5.15 4.60 5.10
CA GLU A 102 6.11 4.23 4.08
C GLU A 102 7.08 3.15 4.58
N ALA A 103 7.61 2.40 3.63
CA ALA A 103 8.67 1.43 3.83
C ALA A 103 9.56 1.44 2.59
N GLY A 104 10.82 1.07 2.74
CA GLY A 104 11.77 1.07 1.62
C GLY A 104 12.79 -0.05 1.72
N GLY A 105 13.48 -0.27 0.62
CA GLY A 105 14.49 -1.31 0.51
C GLY A 105 15.21 -1.29 -0.83
N ILE A 106 15.87 -2.39 -1.14
CA ILE A 106 16.53 -2.61 -2.43
C ILE A 106 15.65 -3.55 -3.24
N VAL A 107 15.45 -3.25 -4.53
CA VAL A 107 14.74 -4.15 -5.43
C VAL A 107 15.56 -5.44 -5.57
N PRO A 108 14.97 -6.64 -5.36
CA PRO A 108 15.69 -7.89 -5.49
C PRO A 108 16.32 -8.05 -6.88
N VAL A 109 17.57 -8.53 -6.91
CA VAL A 109 18.28 -8.87 -8.15
C VAL A 109 17.44 -9.86 -8.95
N GLY A 110 17.25 -9.63 -10.25
CA GLY A 110 16.42 -10.48 -11.11
C GLY A 110 14.91 -10.16 -11.09
N ALA A 111 14.44 -9.23 -10.25
CA ALA A 111 13.05 -8.81 -10.27
C ALA A 111 12.71 -8.13 -11.60
N ARG A 112 11.52 -8.44 -12.12
CA ARG A 112 10.97 -7.87 -13.37
C ARG A 112 9.57 -7.30 -13.18
N VAL A 113 8.89 -7.70 -12.11
CA VAL A 113 7.52 -7.29 -11.83
C VAL A 113 7.42 -6.88 -10.36
N ALA A 114 6.66 -5.84 -10.08
CA ALA A 114 6.21 -5.45 -8.74
C ALA A 114 4.68 -5.60 -8.67
N LYS A 115 4.17 -6.30 -7.66
CA LYS A 115 2.74 -6.47 -7.42
C LYS A 115 2.35 -5.81 -6.11
N PHE A 116 1.35 -4.95 -6.18
CA PHE A 116 0.67 -4.37 -5.03
C PHE A 116 -0.56 -5.22 -4.74
N LEU A 117 -0.79 -5.49 -3.47
CA LEU A 117 -2.04 -5.99 -2.97
C LEU A 117 -2.45 -5.08 -1.81
N VAL A 118 -3.64 -4.52 -1.90
CA VAL A 118 -4.30 -3.88 -0.75
C VAL A 118 -5.35 -4.85 -0.24
N THR A 119 -5.30 -5.11 1.05
CA THR A 119 -6.30 -5.90 1.76
C THR A 119 -7.01 -5.01 2.76
N PHE A 120 -8.33 -4.95 2.66
CA PHE A 120 -9.20 -4.30 3.64
C PHE A 120 -9.85 -5.38 4.50
N THR A 121 -9.78 -5.26 5.82
CA THR A 121 -10.32 -6.25 6.76
C THR A 121 -11.31 -5.58 7.69
N ARG A 122 -12.54 -6.11 7.73
CA ARG A 122 -13.58 -5.70 8.67
C ARG A 122 -13.39 -6.43 9.98
N ILE A 123 -13.34 -5.68 11.08
CA ILE A 123 -13.28 -6.17 12.45
C ILE A 123 -14.60 -5.87 13.16
N ASP A 124 -15.19 -4.70 12.91
CA ASP A 124 -16.36 -4.21 13.63
C ASP A 124 -17.55 -3.95 12.69
N GLY A 125 -18.76 -3.82 13.25
CA GLY A 125 -19.93 -3.31 12.54
C GLY A 125 -20.39 -4.13 11.34
N TYR A 126 -20.89 -3.43 10.30
CA TYR A 126 -21.40 -4.02 9.04
C TYR A 126 -20.55 -3.62 7.83
N SER A 127 -20.14 -2.34 7.79
CA SER A 127 -19.22 -1.81 6.78
C SER A 127 -17.78 -2.16 7.14
N ASN A 128 -16.93 -2.30 6.11
CA ASN A 128 -15.49 -2.40 6.23
C ASN A 128 -14.90 -1.02 5.94
N ASP A 129 -14.61 -0.31 7.03
CA ASP A 129 -14.19 1.08 7.00
C ASP A 129 -12.67 1.26 6.87
N GLY A 130 -11.92 0.18 6.62
CA GLY A 130 -10.52 0.28 6.21
C GLY A 130 -10.41 1.12 4.94
N SER A 131 -9.47 2.06 4.89
CA SER A 131 -9.37 3.02 3.78
C SER A 131 -7.93 3.31 3.40
N VAL A 132 -7.70 3.57 2.10
CA VAL A 132 -6.40 3.94 1.56
C VAL A 132 -6.51 5.02 0.49
N ASP A 133 -5.44 5.79 0.33
CA ASP A 133 -5.31 6.79 -0.72
C ASP A 133 -3.83 7.03 -1.11
N ASN A 134 -3.60 7.59 -2.30
CA ASN A 134 -2.29 7.99 -2.84
C ASN A 134 -1.17 6.96 -2.62
N ILE A 135 -1.44 5.70 -3.01
CA ILE A 135 -0.44 4.62 -2.99
C ILE A 135 0.61 4.91 -4.07
N ALA A 136 1.88 4.86 -3.69
CA ALA A 136 2.98 5.12 -4.59
C ALA A 136 4.14 4.15 -4.37
N LEU A 137 4.76 3.75 -5.47
CA LEU A 137 6.09 3.14 -5.50
C LEU A 137 7.02 4.03 -6.28
N VAL A 138 8.09 4.44 -5.61
CA VAL A 138 9.16 5.22 -6.21
C VAL A 138 10.40 4.34 -6.32
N LEU A 139 11.01 4.32 -7.50
CA LEU A 139 12.26 3.62 -7.77
C LEU A 139 13.37 4.65 -7.97
N ASN A 140 14.45 4.52 -7.22
CA ASN A 140 15.62 5.41 -7.27
C ASN A 140 16.88 4.61 -7.61
N GLN A 141 17.76 5.20 -8.41
CA GLN A 141 19.01 4.61 -8.90
C GLN A 141 20.22 5.27 -8.24
#